data_AF-A0A814F2L0-F1
#
_entry.id   AF-A0A814F2L0-F1
#
_cell.length_a   1.000
_cell.length_b   1.000
_cell.length_c   1.000
_cell.angle_alpha   90.00
_cell.angle_beta   90.00
_cell.angle_gamma   90.00
#
_symmetry.space_group_name_H-M   'P 1'
#
loop_
_entity.id
_entity.type
_entity.pdbx_description
1 polymer ?
#
loop_
_entity_poly.entity_id
_entity_poly.type
_entity_poly.pdbx_seq_one_letter_code
_entity_poly.pdbx_strand_id
1 'polypeptide(L)'
;MVHSCTKHSNIDALSRPVLSLNIDEKKNDCDISDKYLEPHQDTNLIYFLKYGSHSPGPSSKQVNRVNRLQKHYKLKVDNLFYRKNFHERKFYFKVLKPDERLELIAKSHNIGHFKTETVFGDLSSKFFWKNMQQDIQNFINKFENCLAFSKIPIVDHPALALPMDSIFDRIGIDLILGLPETIEGFIGILVIIDNFTKFPVSNKIKDKKRNS
;
A
#
# COMPACT_ATOMS: atom_id res chain seq x y z
N MET A 1 50.34 22.72 -10.77
CA MET A 1 49.75 21.38 -11.05
C MET A 1 49.07 20.91 -9.78
N VAL A 2 47.77 20.67 -9.62
CA VAL A 2 46.57 20.77 -10.45
C VAL A 2 45.43 20.95 -9.42
N HIS A 3 44.41 21.74 -9.75
CA HIS A 3 43.19 21.93 -8.97
C HIS A 3 42.50 20.62 -8.59
N SER A 4 41.83 20.57 -7.44
CA SER A 4 40.59 19.79 -7.32
C SER A 4 39.61 20.45 -6.36
N CYS A 5 38.38 20.52 -6.82
CA CYS A 5 37.30 21.39 -6.40
C CYS A 5 36.49 20.75 -5.26
N THR A 6 36.35 21.45 -4.14
CA THR A 6 35.30 21.19 -3.14
C THR A 6 33.93 21.47 -3.76
N LYS A 7 33.25 20.43 -4.22
CA LYS A 7 31.80 20.46 -4.47
C LYS A 7 31.08 19.86 -3.27
N HIS A 8 30.60 20.73 -2.39
CA HIS A 8 29.46 20.43 -1.53
C HIS A 8 28.20 20.49 -2.42
N SER A 9 27.61 19.34 -2.73
CA SER A 9 26.27 19.26 -3.29
C SER A 9 25.68 17.88 -3.06
N ASN A 10 25.38 17.54 -1.81
CA ASN A 10 24.45 16.46 -1.54
C ASN A 10 23.12 17.09 -1.11
N ILE A 11 22.31 17.32 -2.15
CA ILE A 11 20.89 17.57 -2.09
C ILE A 11 20.25 16.33 -1.48
N ASP A 12 19.70 16.50 -0.27
CA ASP A 12 18.95 15.48 0.44
C ASP A 12 17.51 15.46 -0.10
N ALA A 13 17.29 14.66 -1.14
CA ALA A 13 15.96 14.30 -1.61
C ALA A 13 16.06 13.07 -2.52
N LEU A 14 15.26 12.04 -2.21
CA LEU A 14 15.02 10.81 -2.97
C LEU A 14 15.90 9.59 -2.64
N SER A 15 15.90 9.14 -1.38
CA SER A 15 16.03 7.71 -1.10
C SER A 15 14.65 7.04 -1.14
N ARG A 16 14.13 6.84 -2.36
CA ARG A 16 13.11 5.82 -2.60
C ARG A 16 13.78 4.74 -3.44
N PRO A 17 13.72 3.46 -3.06
CA PRO A 17 14.27 2.41 -3.89
C PRO A 17 13.50 2.39 -5.22
N VAL A 18 14.21 2.64 -6.31
CA VAL A 18 13.71 2.35 -7.65
C VAL A 18 13.58 0.84 -7.73
N LEU A 19 12.33 0.33 -7.73
CA LEU A 19 12.06 -1.07 -8.00
C LEU A 19 12.48 -1.32 -9.46
N SER A 20 13.71 -1.80 -9.67
CA SER A 20 14.12 -2.38 -10.93
C SER A 20 13.37 -3.70 -11.11
N LEU A 21 12.20 -3.63 -11.76
CA LEU A 21 11.52 -4.81 -12.26
C LEU A 21 12.33 -5.31 -13.46
N ASN A 22 13.15 -6.33 -13.25
CA ASN A 22 13.70 -7.12 -14.35
C ASN A 22 12.52 -7.80 -15.05
N ILE A 23 12.07 -7.20 -16.14
CA ILE A 23 11.15 -7.82 -17.09
C ILE A 23 12.05 -8.68 -17.97
N ASP A 24 12.11 -9.97 -17.65
CA ASP A 24 12.72 -10.96 -18.54
C ASP A 24 11.89 -11.03 -19.84
N GLU A 25 12.30 -10.30 -20.87
CA GLU A 25 11.79 -10.43 -22.22
C GLU A 25 12.30 -11.75 -22.84
N LYS A 26 11.65 -12.88 -22.52
CA LYS A 26 11.73 -14.06 -23.38
C LYS A 26 10.82 -13.86 -24.59
N LYS A 27 11.40 -13.38 -25.70
CA LYS A 27 10.83 -13.54 -27.04
C LYS A 27 10.80 -15.02 -27.39
N ASN A 28 9.65 -15.66 -27.21
CA ASN A 28 9.35 -16.96 -27.78
C ASN A 28 8.40 -16.76 -28.96
N ASP A 29 8.93 -16.95 -30.15
CA ASP A 29 8.19 -17.06 -31.41
C ASP A 29 7.49 -18.44 -31.41
N CYS A 30 6.24 -18.50 -30.95
CA CYS A 30 5.40 -19.69 -31.12
C CYS A 30 3.90 -19.34 -31.14
N ASP A 31 3.23 -19.81 -32.21
CA ASP A 31 1.78 -19.93 -32.44
C ASP A 31 0.83 -19.07 -31.57
N ILE A 32 0.64 -17.81 -31.98
CA ILE A 32 -0.23 -16.80 -31.35
C ILE A 32 -1.70 -16.99 -31.76
N SER A 33 -2.18 -18.23 -31.92
CA SER A 33 -3.56 -18.47 -32.36
C SER A 33 -4.59 -18.49 -31.21
N ASP A 34 -4.17 -18.85 -29.99
CA ASP A 34 -5.06 -18.97 -28.81
C ASP A 34 -4.53 -18.31 -27.51
N LYS A 35 -3.31 -17.76 -27.50
CA LYS A 35 -2.75 -17.07 -26.31
C LYS A 35 -3.42 -15.70 -26.16
N TYR A 36 -3.84 -15.35 -24.94
CA TYR A 36 -4.38 -14.02 -24.65
C TYR A 36 -3.36 -12.96 -25.09
N LEU A 37 -3.76 -12.12 -26.04
CA LEU A 37 -2.98 -11.01 -26.53
C LEU A 37 -3.51 -9.73 -25.88
N GLU A 38 -2.60 -8.89 -25.39
CA GLU A 38 -2.97 -7.59 -24.86
C GLU A 38 -3.71 -6.79 -25.95
N PRO A 39 -4.88 -6.21 -25.68
CA PRO A 39 -5.68 -5.57 -26.73
C PRO A 39 -4.96 -4.45 -27.48
N HIS A 40 -4.00 -3.78 -26.83
CA HIS A 40 -3.15 -2.76 -27.45
C HIS A 40 -2.07 -3.31 -28.39
N GLN A 41 -1.74 -4.60 -28.27
CA GLN A 41 -0.75 -5.30 -29.09
C GLN A 41 -1.42 -6.12 -30.21
N ASP A 42 -2.75 -6.24 -30.19
CA ASP A 42 -3.50 -7.00 -31.18
C ASP A 42 -3.72 -6.22 -32.47
N THR A 43 -2.75 -6.34 -33.38
CA THR A 43 -2.74 -5.66 -34.68
C THR A 43 -4.00 -5.92 -35.50
N ASN A 44 -4.49 -7.17 -35.52
CA ASN A 44 -5.69 -7.55 -36.28
C ASN A 44 -6.95 -6.91 -35.69
N LEU A 45 -7.09 -6.89 -34.36
CA LEU A 45 -8.20 -6.20 -33.70
C LEU A 45 -8.14 -4.69 -33.93
N ILE A 46 -6.97 -4.07 -33.74
CA ILE A 46 -6.80 -2.62 -33.92
C ILE A 46 -7.10 -2.22 -35.37
N TYR A 47 -6.60 -2.99 -36.34
CA TYR A 47 -6.88 -2.76 -37.76
C TYR A 47 -8.38 -2.82 -38.04
N PHE A 48 -9.06 -3.86 -37.56
CA PHE A 48 -10.51 -4.01 -37.73
C PHE A 48 -11.29 -2.84 -37.09
N LEU A 49 -10.90 -2.41 -35.89
CA LEU A 49 -11.55 -1.29 -35.21
C LEU A 49 -11.32 0.05 -35.91
N LYS A 50 -10.21 0.22 -36.64
CA LYS A 50 -9.87 1.45 -37.36
C LYS A 50 -10.54 1.53 -38.73
N TYR A 51 -10.57 0.42 -39.48
CA TYR A 51 -11.00 0.41 -40.88
C TYR A 51 -12.34 -0.30 -41.12
N GLY A 52 -12.86 -1.04 -40.15
CA GLY A 52 -14.11 -1.79 -40.27
C GLY A 52 -14.02 -3.08 -41.08
N SER A 53 -12.81 -3.47 -41.51
CA SER A 53 -12.54 -4.71 -42.27
C SER A 53 -11.34 -5.46 -41.70
N HIS A 54 -11.28 -6.78 -41.94
CA HIS A 54 -10.10 -7.57 -41.58
C HIS A 54 -8.91 -7.17 -42.46
N SER A 55 -7.70 -7.24 -41.90
CA SER A 55 -6.45 -7.12 -42.66
C SER A 55 -6.33 -8.29 -43.65
N PRO A 56 -5.54 -8.17 -44.72
CA PRO A 56 -5.20 -9.30 -45.56
C PRO A 56 -4.24 -10.25 -44.82
N GLY A 57 -4.42 -11.57 -45.01
CA GLY A 57 -3.55 -12.61 -44.45
C GLY A 57 -3.92 -13.29 -43.11
N PRO A 58 -4.88 -12.84 -42.27
CA PRO A 58 -5.19 -13.54 -41.03
C PRO A 58 -5.91 -14.87 -41.29
N SER A 59 -5.60 -15.87 -40.47
CA SER A 59 -6.29 -17.16 -40.44
C SER A 59 -7.76 -17.01 -40.07
N SER A 60 -8.62 -17.94 -40.52
CA SER A 60 -10.02 -18.03 -40.09
C SER A 60 -10.19 -18.01 -38.57
N LYS A 61 -9.26 -18.61 -37.81
CA LYS A 61 -9.26 -18.55 -36.33
C LYS A 61 -9.08 -17.12 -35.81
N GLN A 62 -8.13 -16.38 -36.37
CA GLN A 62 -7.86 -15.00 -35.99
C GLN A 62 -9.03 -14.08 -36.36
N VAL A 63 -9.62 -14.27 -37.54
CA VAL A 63 -10.83 -13.56 -37.99
C VAL A 63 -12.00 -13.80 -37.01
N ASN A 64 -12.27 -15.06 -36.64
CA ASN A 64 -13.32 -15.39 -35.69
C ASN A 64 -13.06 -14.80 -34.29
N ARG A 65 -11.81 -14.83 -33.83
CA ARG A 65 -11.38 -14.21 -32.57
C ARG A 65 -11.65 -12.70 -32.59
N VAL A 66 -11.27 -11.99 -33.65
CA VAL A 66 -11.52 -10.55 -33.82
C VAL A 66 -13.01 -10.26 -33.89
N ASN A 67 -13.80 -11.05 -34.64
CA ASN A 67 -15.26 -10.91 -34.72
C ASN A 67 -15.96 -11.04 -33.36
N ARG A 68 -15.43 -11.87 -32.45
CA ARG A 68 -15.90 -11.95 -31.07
C ARG A 68 -15.51 -10.71 -30.26
N LEU A 69 -14.25 -10.29 -30.34
CA LEU A 69 -13.72 -9.19 -29.55
C LEU A 69 -14.26 -7.82 -29.98
N GLN A 70 -14.38 -7.56 -31.29
CA GLN A 70 -14.75 -6.25 -31.83
C GLN A 70 -16.10 -5.72 -31.30
N LYS A 71 -17.02 -6.62 -30.91
CA LYS A 71 -18.30 -6.26 -30.26
C LYS A 71 -18.10 -5.55 -28.92
N HIS A 72 -16.98 -5.79 -28.24
CA HIS A 72 -16.70 -5.27 -26.91
C HIS A 72 -15.67 -4.15 -26.91
N TYR A 73 -14.93 -3.94 -28.00
CA TYR A 73 -13.90 -2.90 -28.04
C TYR A 73 -14.31 -1.76 -28.97
N LYS A 74 -13.87 -0.55 -28.64
CA LYS A 74 -14.03 0.62 -29.49
C LYS A 74 -12.75 1.44 -29.45
N LEU A 75 -12.20 1.75 -30.62
CA LEU A 75 -11.09 2.68 -30.75
C LEU A 75 -11.67 4.09 -30.92
N LYS A 76 -11.16 5.06 -30.16
CA LYS A 76 -11.46 6.47 -30.34
C LYS A 76 -10.17 7.27 -30.27
N VAL A 77 -9.84 7.98 -31.35
CA VAL A 77 -8.53 8.61 -31.52
C VAL A 77 -7.48 7.49 -31.35
N ASP A 78 -6.64 7.56 -30.31
CA ASP A 78 -5.63 6.55 -29.97
C ASP A 78 -5.91 5.80 -28.66
N ASN A 79 -7.12 5.96 -28.10
CA ASN A 79 -7.52 5.28 -26.87
C ASN A 79 -8.46 4.12 -27.19
N LEU A 80 -8.14 2.96 -26.61
CA LEU A 80 -8.97 1.78 -26.68
C LEU A 80 -9.95 1.75 -25.51
N PHE A 81 -11.22 1.45 -25.78
CA PHE A 81 -12.28 1.36 -24.77
C PHE A 81 -12.92 -0.02 -24.78
N TYR A 82 -13.23 -0.55 -23.59
CA TYR A 82 -13.98 -1.78 -23.39
C TYR A 82 -15.43 -1.48 -23.02
N ARG A 83 -16.36 -2.14 -23.70
CA ARG A 83 -17.81 -2.01 -23.54
C ARG A 83 -18.33 -3.09 -22.62
N LYS A 84 -18.98 -2.69 -21.52
CA LYS A 84 -19.85 -3.55 -20.72
C LYS A 84 -21.29 -3.05 -20.80
N ASN A 85 -22.23 -3.98 -20.75
CA ASN A 85 -23.64 -3.65 -20.61
C ASN A 85 -24.02 -3.88 -19.14
N PHE A 86 -24.74 -2.92 -18.55
CA PHE A 86 -25.26 -3.02 -17.19
C PHE A 86 -26.65 -2.40 -17.17
N HIS A 87 -27.68 -3.19 -16.79
CA HIS A 87 -29.10 -2.82 -16.85
C HIS A 87 -29.45 -2.06 -18.15
N GLU A 88 -29.18 -2.68 -19.29
CA GLU A 88 -29.45 -2.15 -20.64
C GLU A 88 -28.66 -0.89 -21.04
N ARG A 89 -27.89 -0.30 -20.13
CA ARG A 89 -27.00 0.83 -20.40
C ARG A 89 -25.62 0.32 -20.81
N LYS A 90 -25.02 1.02 -21.77
CA LYS A 90 -23.66 0.74 -22.28
C LYS A 90 -22.66 1.63 -21.55
N PHE A 91 -21.69 1.01 -20.89
CA PHE A 91 -20.58 1.69 -20.23
C PHE A 91 -19.30 1.41 -21.01
N TYR A 92 -18.45 2.43 -21.11
CA TYR A 92 -17.17 2.37 -21.81
C TYR A 92 -16.05 2.70 -20.82
N PHE A 93 -15.13 1.76 -20.66
CA PHE A 93 -13.99 1.86 -19.76
C PHE A 93 -12.72 1.98 -20.58
N LYS A 94 -11.85 2.94 -20.27
CA LYS A 94 -10.57 3.05 -20.98
C LYS A 94 -9.72 1.82 -20.68
N VAL A 95 -9.22 1.17 -21.73
CA VAL A 95 -8.31 0.04 -21.59
C VAL A 95 -6.93 0.60 -21.32
N LEU A 96 -6.28 0.19 -20.22
CA LEU A 96 -4.94 0.66 -19.90
C LEU A 96 -3.86 -0.19 -20.54
N LYS A 97 -2.79 0.48 -20.99
CA LYS A 97 -1.56 -0.20 -21.41
C LYS A 97 -0.86 -0.78 -20.18
N PRO A 98 -0.14 -1.91 -20.33
CA PRO A 98 0.59 -2.53 -19.21
C PRO A 98 1.46 -1.54 -18.41
N ASP A 99 2.19 -0.67 -19.10
CA ASP A 99 3.11 0.29 -18.50
C ASP A 99 2.42 1.33 -17.62
N GLU A 100 1.17 1.68 -17.92
CA GLU A 100 0.37 2.67 -17.19
C GLU A 100 -0.30 2.08 -15.94
N ARG A 101 -0.46 0.75 -15.87
CA ARG A 101 -1.22 0.07 -14.80
C ARG A 101 -0.53 0.25 -13.45
N LEU A 102 0.77 -0.02 -13.37
CA LEU A 102 1.52 0.01 -12.11
C LEU A 102 1.53 1.39 -11.49
N GLU A 103 1.77 2.43 -12.29
CA GLU A 103 1.76 3.82 -11.82
C GLU A 103 0.38 4.20 -11.27
N LEU A 104 -0.69 3.82 -11.98
CA LEU A 104 -2.06 4.11 -11.57
C LEU A 104 -2.44 3.40 -10.26
N ILE A 105 -2.11 2.11 -10.14
CA ILE A 105 -2.35 1.32 -8.92
C ILE A 105 -1.58 1.94 -7.74
N ALA A 106 -0.29 2.25 -7.94
CA ALA A 106 0.54 2.87 -6.93
C ALA A 106 -0.03 4.22 -6.48
N LYS A 107 -0.47 5.06 -7.43
CA LYS A 107 -1.07 6.36 -7.12
C LYS A 107 -2.35 6.21 -6.31
N SER A 108 -3.25 5.29 -6.69
CA SER A 108 -4.49 5.05 -5.95
C SER A 108 -4.23 4.50 -4.54
N HIS A 109 -3.34 3.50 -4.42
CA HIS A 109 -2.96 2.95 -3.11
C HIS A 109 -2.35 4.02 -2.19
N ASN A 110 -1.43 4.83 -2.67
CA ASN A 110 -0.67 5.81 -1.86
C ASN A 110 -1.49 7.01 -1.37
N ILE A 111 -2.74 7.21 -1.82
CA ILE A 111 -3.60 8.28 -1.29
C ILE A 111 -3.99 8.01 0.17
N GLY A 112 -4.13 6.74 0.56
CA GLY A 112 -4.56 6.39 1.90
C GLY A 112 -4.17 4.98 2.35
N HIS A 113 -3.18 4.37 1.71
CA HIS A 113 -2.84 2.94 1.84
C HIS A 113 -4.07 2.04 1.68
N PHE A 114 -4.88 2.35 0.67
CA PHE A 114 -6.14 1.66 0.45
C PHE A 114 -5.91 0.19 0.13
N LYS A 115 -6.81 -0.66 0.66
CA LYS A 115 -6.86 -2.10 0.37
C LYS A 115 -7.31 -2.35 -1.07
N THR A 116 -7.06 -3.57 -1.54
CA THR A 116 -7.38 -4.07 -2.88
C THR A 116 -8.80 -3.72 -3.33
N GLU A 117 -9.81 -3.93 -2.48
CA GLU A 117 -11.21 -3.73 -2.84
C GLU A 117 -11.52 -2.25 -3.10
N THR A 118 -10.92 -1.36 -2.31
CA THR A 118 -11.12 0.08 -2.43
C THR A 118 -10.44 0.61 -3.69
N VAL A 119 -9.19 0.20 -3.94
CA VAL A 119 -8.46 0.56 -5.17
C VAL A 119 -9.16 0.01 -6.40
N PHE A 120 -9.62 -1.24 -6.36
CA PHE A 120 -10.38 -1.83 -7.46
C PHE A 120 -11.71 -1.10 -7.71
N GLY A 121 -12.43 -0.74 -6.66
CA GLY A 121 -13.68 0.03 -6.77
C GLY A 121 -13.50 1.37 -7.47
N ASP A 122 -12.49 2.15 -7.08
CA ASP A 122 -12.20 3.44 -7.73
C ASP A 122 -11.76 3.25 -9.18
N LEU A 123 -10.79 2.38 -9.44
CA LEU A 123 -10.21 2.24 -10.77
C LEU A 123 -11.17 1.56 -11.78
N SER A 124 -11.94 0.56 -11.36
CA SER A 124 -12.84 -0.20 -12.24
C SER A 124 -14.04 0.61 -12.73
N SER A 125 -14.31 1.76 -12.12
CA SER A 125 -15.33 2.71 -12.58
C SER A 125 -14.93 3.44 -13.88
N LYS A 126 -13.63 3.56 -14.16
CA LYS A 126 -13.08 4.36 -15.28
C LYS A 126 -12.27 3.50 -16.26
N PHE A 127 -11.64 2.45 -15.75
CA PHE A 127 -10.62 1.70 -16.47
C PHE A 127 -10.93 0.21 -16.55
N PHE A 128 -10.29 -0.46 -17.50
CA PHE A 128 -10.40 -1.90 -17.66
C PHE A 128 -9.09 -2.51 -18.15
N TRP A 129 -8.72 -3.65 -17.59
CA TRP A 129 -7.84 -4.63 -18.20
C TRP A 129 -8.20 -6.01 -17.66
N LYS A 130 -7.75 -7.06 -18.34
CA LYS A 130 -7.99 -8.42 -17.87
C LYS A 130 -7.21 -8.64 -16.57
N ASN A 131 -7.82 -9.36 -15.62
CA ASN A 131 -7.22 -9.69 -14.33
C ASN A 131 -6.89 -8.49 -13.42
N MET A 132 -7.53 -7.34 -13.66
CA MET A 132 -7.33 -6.10 -12.90
C MET A 132 -7.31 -6.25 -11.38
N GLN A 133 -8.25 -7.00 -10.81
CA GLN A 133 -8.29 -7.22 -9.36
C GLN A 133 -7.08 -8.02 -8.85
N GLN A 134 -6.63 -9.02 -9.60
CA GLN A 134 -5.47 -9.85 -9.25
C GLN A 134 -4.18 -9.03 -9.32
N ASP A 135 -4.02 -8.20 -10.36
CA ASP A 135 -2.85 -7.33 -10.50
C ASP A 135 -2.76 -6.31 -9.36
N ILE A 136 -3.90 -5.71 -8.97
CA ILE A 136 -3.98 -4.79 -7.83
C ILE A 136 -3.60 -5.51 -6.53
N GLN A 137 -4.18 -6.69 -6.29
CA GLN A 137 -3.90 -7.48 -5.10
C GLN A 137 -2.42 -7.85 -5.00
N ASN A 138 -1.83 -8.32 -6.10
CA ASN A 138 -0.42 -8.68 -6.16
C ASN A 138 0.49 -7.48 -5.87
N PHE A 139 0.15 -6.30 -6.41
CA PHE A 139 0.89 -5.08 -6.15
C PHE A 139 0.86 -4.69 -4.67
N ILE A 140 -0.34 -4.67 -4.06
CA ILE A 140 -0.52 -4.26 -2.67
C ILE A 140 0.15 -5.26 -1.72
N ASN A 141 -0.05 -6.57 -1.92
CA ASN A 141 0.59 -7.60 -1.12
C ASN A 141 2.12 -7.50 -1.17
N LYS A 142 2.67 -7.24 -2.36
CA LYS A 142 4.12 -7.02 -2.50
C LYS A 142 4.57 -5.77 -1.75
N PHE A 143 3.81 -4.67 -1.84
CA PHE A 143 4.11 -3.44 -1.12
C PHE A 143 4.08 -3.63 0.40
N GLU A 144 3.04 -4.25 0.94
CA GLU A 144 2.90 -4.51 2.38
C GLU A 144 4.00 -5.43 2.90
N ASN A 145 4.31 -6.52 2.18
CA ASN A 145 5.41 -7.41 2.53
C ASN A 145 6.74 -6.65 2.53
N CYS A 146 7.05 -5.92 1.46
CA CYS A 146 8.27 -5.11 1.39
C CYS A 146 8.34 -4.08 2.52
N LEU A 147 7.24 -3.42 2.86
CA LEU A 147 7.18 -2.45 3.95
C LEU A 147 7.39 -3.12 5.31
N ALA A 148 6.81 -4.29 5.54
CA ALA A 148 6.99 -5.07 6.76
C ALA A 148 8.44 -5.52 6.96
N PHE A 149 9.10 -6.02 5.90
CA PHE A 149 10.52 -6.36 5.94
C PHE A 149 11.44 -5.14 6.10
N SER A 150 11.00 -3.96 5.66
CA SER A 150 11.74 -2.71 5.82
C SER A 150 11.64 -2.14 7.24
N LYS A 151 10.64 -2.56 8.04
CA LYS A 151 10.58 -2.21 9.45
C LYS A 151 11.58 -3.09 10.19
N ILE A 152 12.81 -2.59 10.35
CA ILE A 152 13.76 -3.15 11.30
C ILE A 152 13.06 -3.12 12.67
N PRO A 153 12.87 -4.26 13.35
CA PRO A 153 12.32 -4.23 14.69
C PRO A 153 13.25 -3.35 15.53
N ILE A 154 12.73 -2.24 16.03
CA ILE A 154 13.40 -1.52 17.10
C ILE A 154 13.36 -2.50 18.26
N VAL A 155 14.48 -3.19 18.47
CA VAL A 155 14.67 -3.99 19.68
C VAL A 155 14.73 -2.95 20.78
N ASP A 156 13.61 -2.76 21.49
CA ASP A 156 13.63 -2.03 22.74
C ASP A 156 14.72 -2.67 23.59
N HIS A 157 15.72 -1.88 23.96
CA HIS A 157 16.78 -2.35 24.83
C HIS A 157 16.10 -2.97 26.07
N PRO A 158 16.49 -4.18 26.51
CA PRO A 158 15.90 -4.75 27.72
C PRO A 158 15.99 -3.70 28.82
N ALA A 159 14.85 -3.35 29.41
CA ALA A 159 14.79 -2.39 30.51
C ALA A 159 15.59 -2.99 31.67
N LEU A 160 16.87 -2.63 31.77
CA LEU A 160 17.72 -3.04 32.87
C LEU A 160 17.32 -2.22 34.09
N ALA A 161 16.76 -2.88 35.10
CA ALA A 161 16.58 -2.26 36.40
C ALA A 161 17.97 -1.88 36.93
N LEU A 162 18.20 -0.59 37.22
CA LEU A 162 19.46 -0.18 37.85
C LEU A 162 19.59 -0.88 39.20
N PRO A 163 20.80 -1.35 39.58
CA PRO A 163 21.05 -1.97 40.88
C PRO A 163 20.65 -1.02 42.01
N MET A 164 20.23 -1.60 43.15
CA MET A 164 19.91 -0.87 44.37
C MET A 164 20.79 -1.43 45.48
N ASP A 165 21.55 -0.57 46.14
CA ASP A 165 22.63 -1.01 47.03
C ASP A 165 22.28 -0.87 48.52
N SER A 166 21.21 -0.14 48.86
CA SER A 166 20.79 0.05 50.26
C SER A 166 19.31 0.44 50.43
N ILE A 167 18.84 0.41 51.68
CA ILE A 167 17.50 0.91 52.08
C ILE A 167 17.40 2.39 51.73
N PHE A 168 16.26 2.83 51.17
CA PHE A 168 15.98 4.20 50.74
C PHE A 168 16.73 4.67 49.49
N ASP A 169 17.53 3.80 48.85
CA ASP A 169 18.23 4.10 47.60
C ASP A 169 17.24 4.37 46.44
N ARG A 170 16.07 3.72 46.49
CA ARG A 170 14.97 3.97 45.57
C ARG A 170 13.62 3.85 46.25
N ILE A 171 12.85 4.92 46.20
CA ILE A 171 11.49 4.98 46.72
C ILE A 171 10.51 5.05 45.55
N GLY A 172 9.63 4.06 45.44
CA GLY A 172 8.47 4.11 44.56
C GLY A 172 7.34 4.89 45.22
N ILE A 173 6.78 5.88 44.52
CA ILE A 173 5.63 6.65 44.99
C ILE A 173 4.53 6.50 43.96
N ASP A 174 3.34 6.09 44.40
CA ASP A 174 2.16 5.96 43.55
C ASP A 174 0.91 6.55 44.21
N LEU A 175 -0.05 6.97 43.39
CA LEU A 175 -1.29 7.60 43.81
C LEU A 175 -2.49 6.85 43.22
N ILE A 176 -3.29 6.26 44.09
CA ILE A 176 -4.57 5.67 43.73
C ILE A 176 -5.64 6.73 43.92
N LEU A 177 -6.25 7.16 42.82
CA LEU A 177 -7.28 8.21 42.78
C LEU A 177 -8.58 7.66 42.16
N GLY A 178 -9.69 8.39 42.34
CA GLY A 178 -11.00 7.99 41.82
C GLY A 178 -11.74 6.98 42.70
N LEU A 179 -11.34 6.86 43.97
CA LEU A 179 -12.10 6.12 44.98
C LEU A 179 -13.33 6.94 45.41
N PRO A 180 -14.41 6.29 45.87
CA PRO A 180 -15.54 7.00 46.47
C PRO A 180 -15.06 7.90 47.62
N GLU A 181 -15.57 9.12 47.64
CA GLU A 181 -15.25 10.06 48.71
C GLU A 181 -15.77 9.53 50.05
N THR A 182 -14.87 9.45 51.04
CA THR A 182 -15.25 9.06 52.39
C THR A 182 -15.96 10.21 53.12
N ILE A 183 -16.69 9.92 54.19
CA ILE A 183 -17.36 10.94 55.03
C ILE A 183 -16.36 12.00 55.56
N GLU A 184 -15.09 11.60 55.75
CA GLU A 184 -14.01 12.48 56.20
C GLU A 184 -13.36 13.29 55.04
N GLY A 185 -13.82 13.14 53.80
CA GLY A 185 -13.35 13.88 52.62
C GLY A 185 -12.08 13.34 51.96
N PHE A 186 -11.73 12.07 52.18
CA PHE A 186 -10.60 11.42 51.49
C PHE A 186 -11.04 10.83 50.14
N ILE A 187 -10.23 11.04 49.10
CA ILE A 187 -10.53 10.71 47.68
C ILE A 187 -9.54 9.69 47.06
N GLY A 188 -8.52 9.30 47.82
CA GLY A 188 -7.44 8.46 47.30
C GLY A 188 -6.47 7.99 48.37
N ILE A 189 -5.47 7.22 47.91
CA ILE A 189 -4.42 6.64 48.75
C ILE A 189 -3.06 6.96 48.11
N LEU A 190 -2.15 7.50 48.91
CA LEU A 190 -0.72 7.64 48.60
C LEU A 190 -0.01 6.37 49.06
N VAL A 191 0.76 5.75 48.17
CA VAL A 191 1.57 4.56 48.45
C VAL A 191 3.03 4.92 48.25
N ILE A 192 3.85 4.63 49.26
CA ILE A 192 5.30 4.84 49.28
C ILE A 192 5.94 3.48 49.55
N ILE A 193 6.83 3.03 48.67
CA ILE A 193 7.49 1.72 48.79
C ILE A 193 8.99 1.94 48.73
N ASP A 194 9.73 1.44 49.72
CA ASP A 194 11.18 1.28 49.56
C ASP A 194 11.44 0.08 48.65
N ASN A 195 12.03 0.33 47.47
CA ASN A 195 12.21 -0.72 46.47
C ASN A 195 13.30 -1.72 46.84
N PHE A 196 14.17 -1.41 47.82
CA PHE A 196 15.16 -2.33 48.35
C PHE A 196 14.53 -3.35 49.31
N THR A 197 13.91 -2.88 50.40
CA THR A 197 13.25 -3.77 51.38
C THR A 197 11.89 -4.30 50.94
N LYS A 198 11.29 -3.72 49.90
CA LYS A 198 9.88 -3.92 49.49
C LYS A 198 8.88 -3.52 50.58
N PHE A 199 9.29 -2.70 51.54
CA PHE A 199 8.41 -2.25 52.62
C PHE A 199 7.46 -1.15 52.15
N PRO A 200 6.13 -1.36 52.22
CA PRO A 200 5.15 -0.36 51.82
C PRO A 200 4.65 0.48 53.00
N VAL A 201 4.41 1.76 52.78
CA VAL A 201 3.69 2.68 53.65
C VAL A 201 2.58 3.32 52.82
N SER A 202 1.37 3.38 53.37
CA SER A 202 0.24 4.03 52.70
C SER A 202 -0.43 5.06 53.59
N ASN A 203 -0.95 6.12 52.97
CA ASN A 203 -1.67 7.20 53.65
C ASN A 203 -2.88 7.65 52.83
N LYS A 204 -3.99 7.95 53.53
CA LYS A 204 -5.21 8.51 52.93
C LYS A 204 -4.98 9.98 52.52
N ILE A 205 -5.44 10.37 51.33
CA ILE A 205 -5.30 11.74 50.81
C ILE A 205 -6.64 12.38 50.44
N LYS A 206 -6.75 13.69 50.67
CA LYS A 206 -7.95 14.50 50.35
C LYS A 206 -7.82 15.30 49.05
N ASP A 207 -6.58 15.52 48.58
CA ASP A 207 -6.29 16.22 47.33
C ASP A 207 -4.98 15.66 46.74
N LYS A 208 -4.79 15.83 45.43
CA LYS A 208 -3.57 15.52 44.68
C LYS A 208 -2.54 16.67 44.77
N LYS A 209 -2.95 17.86 45.23
CA LYS A 209 -2.09 19.04 45.26
C LYS A 209 -1.05 18.96 46.37
N ARG A 210 0.16 19.44 46.05
CA ARG A 210 1.23 19.71 47.02
C ARG A 210 0.92 21.02 47.73
N ASN A 211 0.56 20.97 49.00
CA ASN A 211 0.55 22.15 49.86
C ASN A 211 2.02 22.48 50.18
N SER A 212 2.48 23.64 49.72
CA SER A 212 3.83 24.14 49.98
C SER A 212 3.83 25.02 51.23
#